data_AF-H3NPR8-F1
#
_entry.id   AF-H3NPR8-F1
#
_cell.length_a   1.000
_cell.length_b   1.000
_cell.length_c   1.000
_cell.angle_alpha   90.00
_cell.angle_beta   90.00
_cell.angle_gamma   90.00
#
_symmetry.space_group_name_H-M   'P 1'
#
loop_
_entity.id
_entity.type
_entity.pdbx_description
1 polymer ?
#
loop_
_entity_poly.entity_id
_entity_poly.type
_entity_poly.pdbx_seq_one_letter_code
_entity_poly.pdbx_strand_id
1 'polypeptide(L)'
;MELERSFWVEPKEPVSNNADMVNEIIIWAKSEQKSIEIISMDEEYPSLTIDGKKYIAKAEPPKTFMFKNGIAMGKAVLGYKNIYFYTV
;
A
#
# COMPACT_ATOMS: atom_id res chain seq x y z
N MET A 1 -11.03 -17.99 2.73
CA MET A 1 -9.67 -17.62 3.17
C MET A 1 -9.83 -16.41 4.08
N GLU A 2 -9.68 -16.59 5.38
CA GLU A 2 -9.79 -15.50 6.34
C GLU A 2 -8.45 -14.76 6.36
N LEU A 3 -8.46 -13.49 5.98
CA LEU A 3 -7.27 -12.64 5.96
C LEU A 3 -7.11 -12.01 7.34
N GLU A 4 -6.14 -12.48 8.12
CA GLU A 4 -5.78 -11.84 9.38
C GLU A 4 -4.81 -10.68 9.13
N ARG A 5 -5.17 -9.48 9.60
CA ARG A 5 -4.30 -8.30 9.52
C ARG A 5 -3.12 -8.48 10.46
N SER A 6 -1.91 -8.53 9.90
CA SER A 6 -0.68 -8.77 10.66
C SER A 6 -0.05 -7.46 11.14
N PHE A 7 0.20 -6.53 10.23
CA PHE A 7 0.82 -5.25 10.54
C PHE A 7 0.52 -4.21 9.45
N TRP A 8 1.03 -3.00 9.64
CA TRP A 8 0.86 -1.89 8.70
C TRP A 8 2.09 -0.99 8.68
N VAL A 9 2.29 -0.28 7.58
CA VAL A 9 3.38 0.69 7.40
C VAL A 9 2.85 1.98 6.79
N GLU A 10 3.48 3.10 7.10
CA GLU A 10 3.19 4.40 6.49
C GLU A 10 4.14 4.62 5.29
N PRO A 11 3.59 4.80 4.07
CA PRO A 11 4.43 5.10 2.92
C PRO A 11 5.01 6.52 3.03
N LYS A 12 6.25 6.69 2.57
CA LYS A 12 6.95 7.98 2.49
C LYS A 12 6.42 8.84 1.35
N GLU A 13 5.99 8.20 0.26
CA GLU A 13 5.38 8.88 -0.89
C GLU A 13 3.92 8.46 -1.10
N PRO A 14 3.10 9.29 -1.76
CA PRO A 14 1.74 8.93 -2.10
C PRO A 14 1.70 7.68 -2.99
N VAL A 15 1.12 6.59 -2.48
CA VAL A 15 0.74 5.44 -3.31
C VAL A 15 -0.41 5.86 -4.23
N SER A 16 -0.49 5.41 -5.47
CA SER A 16 -1.66 5.60 -6.34
C SER A 16 -2.04 4.34 -7.12
N ASN A 17 -1.15 3.36 -7.16
CA ASN A 17 -1.31 2.09 -7.86
C ASN A 17 -0.48 0.98 -7.17
N ASN A 18 -0.55 -0.24 -7.69
CA ASN A 18 0.20 -1.39 -7.15
C ASN A 18 1.73 -1.24 -7.27
N ALA A 19 2.24 -0.57 -8.31
CA ALA A 19 3.67 -0.36 -8.48
C ALA A 19 4.24 0.60 -7.42
N ASP A 20 3.54 1.69 -7.15
CA ASP A 20 3.90 2.62 -6.08
C ASP A 20 3.88 1.90 -4.72
N MET A 21 2.86 1.05 -4.49
CA MET A 21 2.74 0.28 -3.27
C MET A 21 3.94 -0.65 -3.09
N VAL A 22 4.31 -1.41 -4.12
CA VAL A 22 5.46 -2.31 -4.07
C VAL A 22 6.77 -1.55 -3.84
N ASN A 23 6.96 -0.39 -4.49
CA ASN A 23 8.13 0.45 -4.26
C ASN A 23 8.25 0.89 -2.80
N GLU A 24 7.14 1.36 -2.20
CA GLU A 24 7.12 1.76 -0.80
C GLU A 24 7.40 0.60 0.16
N ILE A 25 6.87 -0.59 -0.13
CA ILE A 25 7.15 -1.80 0.64
C ILE A 25 8.64 -2.19 0.53
N ILE A 26 9.25 -2.10 -0.66
CA ILE A 26 10.68 -2.37 -0.85
C ILE A 26 11.55 -1.38 -0.07
N ILE A 27 11.20 -0.08 -0.12
CA ILE A 27 11.91 0.97 0.64
C ILE A 27 11.84 0.69 2.14
N TRP A 28 10.65 0.35 2.65
CA TRP A 28 10.44 -0.02 4.04
C TRP A 28 11.23 -1.28 4.42
N ALA A 29 11.14 -2.35 3.63
CA ALA A 29 11.84 -3.61 3.89
C ALA A 29 13.36 -3.37 3.96
N LYS A 30 13.90 -2.53 3.08
CA LYS A 30 15.31 -2.14 3.09
C LYS A 30 15.68 -1.36 4.35
N SER A 31 14.85 -0.44 4.84
CA SER A 31 15.13 0.30 6.08
C SER A 31 15.08 -0.59 7.32
N GLU A 32 14.21 -1.60 7.32
CA GLU A 32 14.06 -2.58 8.40
C GLU A 32 14.98 -3.80 8.27
N GLN A 33 15.86 -3.81 7.26
CA GLN A 33 16.77 -4.93 6.95
C GLN A 33 16.05 -6.28 6.78
N LYS A 34 14.86 -6.24 6.18
CA LYS A 34 14.00 -7.39 5.89
C LYS A 34 14.31 -7.99 4.53
N SER A 35 14.19 -9.32 4.40
CA SER A 35 14.19 -9.94 3.07
C SER A 35 12.81 -9.80 2.45
N ILE A 36 12.75 -9.47 1.16
CA ILE A 36 11.51 -9.33 0.42
C ILE A 36 11.60 -9.98 -0.95
N GLU A 37 10.54 -10.69 -1.32
CA GLU A 37 10.33 -11.26 -2.65
C GLU A 37 8.91 -10.90 -3.13
N ILE A 38 8.80 -10.37 -4.35
CA ILE A 38 7.51 -10.03 -4.96
C ILE A 38 7.00 -11.24 -5.73
N ILE A 39 5.85 -11.78 -5.33
CA ILE A 39 5.27 -12.99 -5.92
C ILE A 39 4.37 -12.63 -7.12
N SER A 40 3.49 -11.65 -6.94
CA SER A 40 2.56 -11.20 -7.98
C SER A 40 2.18 -9.73 -7.78
N MET A 41 2.10 -9.00 -8.89
CA MET A 41 1.63 -7.60 -8.96
C MET A 41 0.33 -7.46 -9.76
N ASP A 42 -0.05 -8.51 -10.50
CA ASP A 42 -1.15 -8.51 -11.48
C ASP A 42 -2.52 -8.83 -10.83
N GLU A 43 -2.52 -9.23 -9.57
CA GLU A 43 -3.73 -9.47 -8.78
C GLU A 43 -4.32 -8.16 -8.24
N GLU A 44 -5.57 -8.21 -7.76
CA GLU A 44 -6.25 -7.07 -7.11
C GLU A 44 -5.41 -6.44 -5.99
N TYR A 45 -4.54 -7.24 -5.37
CA TYR A 45 -3.60 -6.85 -4.32
C TYR A 45 -2.23 -7.51 -4.54
N PRO A 46 -1.11 -6.80 -4.38
CA PRO A 46 0.21 -7.41 -4.47
C PRO A 46 0.41 -8.53 -3.46
N SER A 47 0.93 -9.66 -3.94
CA SER A 47 1.36 -10.79 -3.11
C SER A 47 2.88 -10.79 -2.98
N LEU A 48 3.40 -10.96 -1.77
CA LEU A 48 4.83 -10.85 -1.47
C LEU A 48 5.23 -11.73 -0.28
N THR A 49 6.51 -12.09 -0.22
CA THR A 49 7.12 -12.78 0.93
C THR A 49 8.00 -11.80 1.68
N ILE A 50 7.84 -11.70 3.00
CA ILE A 50 8.74 -10.95 3.89
C ILE A 50 9.27 -11.90 4.96
N ASP A 51 10.60 -11.99 5.09
CA ASP A 51 11.28 -12.91 6.03
C ASP A 51 10.76 -14.37 5.92
N GLY A 52 10.48 -14.83 4.71
CA GLY A 52 9.96 -16.17 4.45
C GLY A 52 8.47 -16.38 4.74
N LYS A 53 7.72 -15.35 5.15
CA LYS A 53 6.26 -15.40 5.34
C LYS A 53 5.53 -14.71 4.20
N LYS A 54 4.46 -15.34 3.70
CA LYS A 54 3.65 -14.81 2.61
C LYS A 54 2.61 -13.82 3.14
N TYR A 55 2.47 -12.71 2.42
CA TYR A 55 1.50 -11.66 2.70
C TYR A 55 0.80 -11.19 1.43
N ILE A 56 -0.41 -10.69 1.62
CA ILE A 56 -1.11 -9.83 0.67
C ILE A 56 -1.05 -8.40 1.20
N ALA A 57 -0.62 -7.45 0.36
CA ALA A 57 -0.56 -6.05 0.69
C ALA A 57 -1.75 -5.27 0.13
N LYS A 58 -2.37 -4.43 0.95
CA LYS A 58 -3.47 -3.56 0.55
C LYS A 58 -3.27 -2.16 1.09
N ALA A 59 -3.22 -1.19 0.20
CA ALA A 59 -3.16 0.21 0.59
C ALA A 59 -4.56 0.71 1.02
N GLU A 60 -4.61 1.52 2.08
CA GLU A 60 -5.84 2.18 2.55
C GLU A 60 -6.39 3.10 1.45
N PRO A 61 -7.68 3.02 1.06
CA PRO A 61 -8.21 3.86 -0.01
C PRO A 61 -7.88 5.34 0.22
N PRO A 62 -7.46 6.06 -0.82
CA PRO A 62 -6.94 7.41 -0.66
C PRO A 62 -8.04 8.33 -0.15
N LYS A 63 -7.72 9.16 0.84
CA LYS A 63 -8.68 10.14 1.35
C LYS A 63 -8.85 11.22 0.30
N THR A 64 -10.06 11.29 -0.24
CA THR A 64 -10.39 12.29 -1.23
C THR A 64 -11.07 13.48 -0.57
N PHE A 65 -10.50 14.67 -0.74
CA PHE A 65 -11.14 15.91 -0.35
C PHE A 65 -11.75 16.57 -1.60
N MET A 66 -13.06 16.73 -1.55
CA MET A 66 -13.79 17.53 -2.53
C MET A 66 -13.85 18.95 -1.98
N PHE A 67 -13.29 19.91 -2.70
CA PHE A 67 -13.42 21.32 -2.35
C PHE A 67 -14.04 22.08 -3.50
N LYS A 68 -14.89 23.05 -3.16
CA LYS A 68 -15.62 23.87 -4.12
C LYS A 68 -15.13 25.30 -4.01
N ASN A 69 -14.59 25.85 -5.10
CA ASN A 69 -14.26 27.27 -5.20
C ASN A 69 -15.10 27.88 -6.33
N GLY A 70 -16.20 28.53 -5.96
CA GLY A 70 -17.13 29.13 -6.92
C GLY A 70 -17.76 28.10 -7.88
N ILE A 71 -17.46 28.24 -9.16
CA ILE A 71 -18.00 27.41 -10.27
C ILE A 71 -17.19 26.13 -10.55
N ALA A 72 -16.06 25.91 -9.87
CA ALA A 72 -15.21 24.74 -10.07
C ALA A 72 -15.26 23.78 -8.87
N MET A 73 -15.34 22.48 -9.15
CA MET A 73 -15.21 21.39 -8.18
C MET A 73 -13.80 20.81 -8.31
N GLY A 74 -12.98 20.99 -7.28
CA GLY A 74 -11.64 20.42 -7.19
C GLY A 74 -11.64 19.12 -6.38
N LYS A 75 -10.86 18.14 -6.84
CA LYS A 75 -10.59 16.89 -6.12
C LYS A 75 -9.12 16.90 -5.70
N ALA A 76 -8.84 17.01 -4.41
CA ALA A 76 -7.52 16.73 -3.86
C ALA A 76 -7.49 15.29 -3.37
N VAL A 77 -6.53 14.52 -3.87
CA VAL A 77 -6.23 13.18 -3.36
C VAL A 77 -5.13 13.38 -2.31
N LEU A 78 -5.46 13.25 -1.03
CA LEU A 78 -4.44 13.03 -0.03
C LEU A 78 -4.01 11.57 -0.19
N GLY A 79 -2.71 11.36 -0.43
CA GLY A 79 -2.13 10.04 -0.66
C GLY A 79 -2.56 8.99 0.38
N TYR A 80 -2.33 7.73 0.07
CA TYR A 80 -2.71 6.60 0.91
C TYR A 80 -1.90 6.71 2.20
N LYS A 81 -2.57 6.61 3.36
CA LYS A 81 -1.90 6.81 4.65
C LYS A 81 -1.20 5.55 5.15
N ASN A 82 -1.71 4.37 4.80
CA ASN A 82 -1.22 3.11 5.32
C ASN A 82 -1.22 2.02 4.25
N ILE A 83 -0.20 1.16 4.26
CA ILE A 83 -0.18 -0.13 3.56
C ILE A 83 -0.35 -1.24 4.61
N TYR A 84 -1.39 -2.04 4.45
CA TYR A 84 -1.76 -3.12 5.36
C TYR A 84 -1.28 -4.47 4.82
N PHE A 85 -0.74 -5.32 5.69
CA PHE A 85 -0.31 -6.67 5.36
C PHE A 85 -1.22 -7.70 6.02
N TYR A 86 -1.69 -8.66 5.23
CA TYR A 86 -2.52 -9.76 5.67
C TYR A 86 -1.79 -11.07 5.45
N THR A 87 -1.74 -11.94 6.45
CA THR A 87 -1.17 -13.29 6.27
C THR A 87 -2.13 -14.11 5.39
N VAL A 88 -1.55 -14.91 4.49
CA VAL A 88 -2.26 -15.86 3.62
C VAL A 88 -2.19 -17.27 4.20
#